data_AF-A0A3Q1MEA1-F1
#
_entry.id   AF-A0A3Q1MEA1-F1
#
_cell.length_a   1.000
_cell.length_b   1.000
_cell.length_c   1.000
_cell.angle_alpha   90.00
_cell.angle_beta   90.00
_cell.angle_gamma   90.00
#
_symmetry.space_group_name_H-M   'P 1'
#
loop_
_entity.id
_entity.type
_entity.pdbx_description
1 polymer ?
#
loop_
_entity_poly.entity_id
_entity_poly.type
_entity_poly.pdbx_seq_one_letter_code
_entity_poly.pdbx_strand_id
1 'polypeptide(L)'
;MHCPLWHCCVISMGLGVLWLLFMLEVPREVEDDQDRMAVKEDQMFTLPVPQEDSYRRRKGLGPLEDWRNLSSKYLEKLQQRKKTWLTVGISSRPRPGPDPSGLLYTLLSVFRATSKVEQKRLTVLVHLAGADPAWLAETVLNISSLFSPQILAGQLLLIHAPPDAYPPAGAGASGRELYSEQNVDHAFLMSSAWKLSEYFLLLEDNAFCAPNFISHVQWKVDTLRSQPWAFLEFANLGVLGKLFRSSDLPTLAHFLLLFYREKPLDRLLAHFRVLLAQKDPILCTPFLFYHRATYHPLNDRQKASGARRKSPYAPDNPPGTAFTDMKVFEVHFPWEAYTLDESFFWTHNVSAGNHLTVILNQPADLRRVQVLTGTIVEGRHALERGQVELGYGPEGMPQRCSSFVLLGRLLEGQLDQEVVPRSVGHQVSCVRLLANANQAGGLIVRHIYLWEEHARDTGHSG
;
A
#
# COMPACT_ATOMS: atom_id res chain seq x y z
N MET A 1 28.22 -48.39 -62.79
CA MET A 1 28.75 -47.09 -62.28
C MET A 1 27.55 -46.29 -61.82
N HIS A 2 27.35 -46.21 -60.50
CA HIS A 2 26.17 -45.64 -59.85
C HIS A 2 26.60 -44.67 -58.75
N CYS A 3 25.95 -43.49 -58.73
CA CYS A 3 25.53 -42.65 -57.59
C CYS A 3 25.26 -41.21 -58.09
N PRO A 4 24.60 -40.30 -57.35
CA PRO A 4 23.84 -40.41 -56.09
C PRO A 4 22.55 -39.53 -56.05
N LEU A 5 22.04 -39.25 -54.84
CA LEU A 5 21.09 -38.20 -54.41
C LEU A 5 19.59 -38.50 -54.44
N TRP A 6 19.11 -39.31 -53.50
CA TRP A 6 17.70 -39.26 -53.07
C TRP A 6 17.50 -39.77 -51.64
N HIS A 7 18.13 -39.22 -50.60
CA HIS A 7 17.80 -39.65 -49.21
C HIS A 7 17.81 -38.54 -48.13
N CYS A 8 17.48 -37.28 -48.48
CA CYS A 8 17.33 -36.21 -47.46
C CYS A 8 15.99 -35.45 -47.44
N CYS A 9 14.98 -35.81 -48.24
CA CYS A 9 13.74 -35.00 -48.32
C CYS A 9 12.51 -35.52 -47.56
N VAL A 10 12.53 -36.69 -46.92
CA VAL A 10 11.27 -37.30 -46.42
C VAL A 10 10.90 -36.91 -44.98
N ILE A 11 11.76 -36.22 -44.22
CA ILE A 11 11.42 -35.83 -42.83
C ILE A 11 10.89 -34.38 -42.72
N SER A 12 10.96 -33.57 -43.79
CA SER A 12 10.48 -32.18 -43.76
C SER A 12 9.02 -31.98 -44.21
N MET A 13 8.35 -32.99 -44.78
CA MET A 13 6.99 -32.82 -45.32
C MET A 13 5.85 -33.18 -44.34
N GLY A 14 6.16 -33.78 -43.19
CA GLY A 14 5.14 -34.21 -42.21
C GLY A 14 4.67 -33.12 -41.24
N LEU A 15 5.46 -32.07 -41.01
CA LEU A 15 5.16 -31.03 -40.01
C LEU A 15 4.48 -29.78 -40.59
N GLY A 16 4.52 -29.57 -41.91
CA GLY A 16 3.85 -28.45 -42.58
C GLY A 16 2.35 -28.63 -42.79
N VAL A 17 1.88 -29.89 -42.96
CA VAL A 17 0.47 -30.18 -43.28
C VAL A 17 -0.43 -30.10 -42.04
N LEU A 18 0.11 -30.34 -40.83
CA LEU A 18 -0.65 -30.22 -39.59
C LEU A 18 -0.83 -28.77 -39.10
N TRP A 19 0.02 -27.84 -39.56
CA TRP A 19 -0.07 -26.42 -39.21
C TRP A 19 -1.05 -25.64 -40.11
N LEU A 20 -1.29 -26.14 -41.33
CA LEU A 20 -2.25 -25.56 -42.29
C LEU A 20 -3.71 -25.92 -42.01
N LEU A 21 -3.99 -26.97 -41.21
CA LEU A 21 -5.35 -27.38 -40.85
C LEU A 21 -5.92 -26.66 -39.61
N PHE A 22 -5.11 -25.87 -38.88
CA PHE A 22 -5.58 -25.16 -37.68
C PHE A 22 -5.83 -23.65 -37.88
N MET A 23 -5.59 -23.10 -39.07
CA MET A 23 -5.67 -21.65 -39.33
C MET A 23 -6.74 -21.21 -40.34
N LEU A 24 -7.66 -22.09 -40.76
CA LEU A 24 -8.73 -21.74 -41.70
C LEU A 24 -10.06 -22.37 -41.29
N GLU A 25 -10.73 -21.79 -40.29
CA GLU A 25 -12.19 -21.69 -40.26
C GLU A 25 -12.65 -20.64 -39.23
N VAL A 26 -12.97 -19.45 -39.74
CA VAL A 26 -13.77 -18.40 -39.09
C VAL A 26 -14.98 -18.19 -39.99
N PRO A 27 -16.20 -18.11 -39.43
CA PRO A 27 -17.02 -16.89 -39.57
C PRO A 27 -17.74 -16.55 -38.24
N ARG A 28 -17.68 -15.35 -37.65
CA ARG A 28 -18.18 -14.01 -38.00
C ARG A 28 -19.71 -13.88 -38.19
N GLU A 29 -20.31 -13.11 -37.25
CA GLU A 29 -21.62 -12.38 -37.22
C GLU A 29 -22.88 -13.25 -37.04
N VAL A 30 -23.96 -12.90 -36.31
CA VAL A 30 -24.75 -11.64 -36.21
C VAL A 30 -25.57 -11.63 -34.89
N GLU A 31 -25.97 -10.40 -34.54
CA GLU A 31 -26.84 -9.82 -33.51
C GLU A 31 -28.31 -10.32 -33.45
N ASP A 32 -28.93 -10.13 -32.28
CA ASP A 32 -30.37 -9.96 -31.96
C ASP A 32 -31.40 -11.08 -32.26
N ASP A 33 -32.13 -11.52 -31.22
CA ASP A 33 -33.60 -11.58 -31.31
C ASP A 33 -34.25 -11.75 -29.93
N GLN A 34 -35.12 -10.79 -29.63
CA GLN A 34 -35.99 -10.68 -28.47
C GLN A 34 -37.41 -11.08 -28.90
N ASP A 35 -38.15 -11.74 -27.99
CA ASP A 35 -39.60 -11.95 -28.05
C ASP A 35 -40.18 -12.74 -29.23
N ARG A 36 -40.72 -13.94 -28.93
CA ARG A 36 -42.11 -14.33 -29.20
C ARG A 36 -42.34 -15.80 -28.88
N MET A 37 -43.06 -16.07 -27.79
CA MET A 37 -44.27 -16.88 -27.83
C MET A 37 -45.11 -16.56 -26.61
N ALA A 38 -46.11 -15.70 -26.83
CA ALA A 38 -47.24 -15.52 -25.96
C ALA A 38 -48.45 -16.27 -26.54
N VAL A 39 -49.36 -16.65 -25.62
CA VAL A 39 -50.83 -16.72 -25.76
C VAL A 39 -51.50 -18.11 -25.58
N LYS A 40 -52.01 -18.27 -24.34
CA LYS A 40 -53.38 -18.56 -23.84
C LYS A 40 -54.07 -19.95 -23.93
N GLU A 41 -54.62 -20.29 -22.75
CA GLU A 41 -55.95 -20.85 -22.37
C GLU A 41 -56.35 -22.22 -22.95
N ASP A 42 -56.97 -23.18 -22.23
CA ASP A 42 -57.89 -23.10 -21.09
C ASP A 42 -58.12 -24.48 -20.41
N GLN A 43 -58.53 -24.46 -19.12
CA GLN A 43 -59.30 -25.47 -18.32
C GLN A 43 -58.66 -26.84 -17.92
N MET A 44 -58.90 -27.46 -16.75
CA MET A 44 -59.54 -27.17 -15.44
C MET A 44 -59.50 -28.50 -14.63
N PHE A 45 -59.01 -28.52 -13.37
CA PHE A 45 -59.64 -29.20 -12.20
C PHE A 45 -58.82 -28.99 -10.90
N THR A 46 -59.55 -28.97 -9.79
CA THR A 46 -59.43 -28.15 -8.56
C THR A 46 -58.76 -28.79 -7.31
N LEU A 47 -57.98 -27.98 -6.56
CA LEU A 47 -57.92 -27.65 -5.09
C LEU A 47 -58.22 -28.73 -3.99
N PRO A 48 -57.58 -28.68 -2.79
CA PRO A 48 -57.79 -27.57 -1.83
C PRO A 48 -56.62 -27.09 -0.93
N VAL A 49 -56.79 -25.86 -0.43
CA VAL A 49 -56.03 -25.11 0.59
C VAL A 49 -56.53 -25.45 2.01
N PRO A 50 -55.64 -25.49 3.02
CA PRO A 50 -55.80 -24.63 4.23
C PRO A 50 -54.43 -24.17 4.78
N GLN A 51 -54.22 -23.07 5.51
CA GLN A 51 -54.98 -21.87 5.92
C GLN A 51 -53.93 -21.01 6.67
N GLU A 52 -53.97 -19.68 6.52
CA GLU A 52 -53.19 -18.73 7.31
C GLU A 52 -53.62 -18.81 8.78
N ASP A 53 -52.73 -19.30 9.67
CA ASP A 53 -52.76 -19.00 11.11
C ASP A 53 -51.47 -19.52 11.78
N SER A 54 -50.36 -18.78 11.63
CA SER A 54 -49.26 -18.83 12.61
C SER A 54 -48.31 -17.63 12.56
N TYR A 55 -48.71 -16.51 11.94
CA TYR A 55 -48.00 -15.23 12.05
C TYR A 55 -48.38 -14.51 13.35
N ARG A 56 -47.98 -15.08 14.49
CA ARG A 56 -47.79 -14.36 15.77
C ARG A 56 -47.25 -15.34 16.80
N ARG A 57 -45.94 -15.23 17.04
CA ARG A 57 -45.19 -15.57 18.28
C ARG A 57 -43.86 -16.23 17.96
N ARG A 58 -42.89 -15.43 17.51
CA ARG A 58 -41.50 -15.59 17.97
C ARG A 58 -41.01 -14.24 18.46
N LYS A 59 -40.70 -14.25 19.75
CA LYS A 59 -40.23 -13.12 20.56
C LYS A 59 -39.06 -12.42 19.86
N GLY A 60 -39.05 -11.09 19.93
CA GLY A 60 -37.93 -10.27 19.49
C GLY A 60 -36.63 -10.76 20.13
N LEU A 61 -35.66 -11.11 19.29
CA LEU A 61 -34.28 -11.32 19.68
C LEU A 61 -33.55 -9.98 19.58
N GLY A 62 -32.88 -9.58 20.67
CA GLY A 62 -32.13 -8.33 20.74
C GLY A 62 -30.88 -8.38 19.86
N PRO A 63 -30.57 -7.34 19.06
CA PRO A 63 -29.46 -7.35 18.11
C PRO A 63 -28.06 -7.52 18.70
N LEU A 64 -27.85 -7.35 20.00
CA LEU A 64 -26.51 -7.26 20.61
C LEU A 64 -25.99 -8.61 21.17
N GLU A 65 -26.88 -9.48 21.64
CA GLU A 65 -26.52 -10.78 22.23
C GLU A 65 -26.13 -11.83 21.17
N ASP A 66 -26.67 -11.69 19.95
CA ASP A 66 -26.36 -12.60 18.84
C ASP A 66 -24.94 -12.44 18.29
N TRP A 67 -24.40 -11.20 18.26
CA TRP A 67 -23.07 -10.95 17.71
C TRP A 67 -21.93 -11.42 18.62
N ARG A 68 -22.04 -11.32 19.95
CA ARG A 68 -20.99 -11.83 20.87
C ARG A 68 -20.85 -13.35 20.77
N ASN A 69 -21.97 -14.06 20.67
CA ASN A 69 -21.99 -15.51 20.49
C ASN A 69 -21.47 -15.93 19.10
N LEU A 70 -21.81 -15.17 18.06
CA LEU A 70 -21.26 -15.34 16.71
C LEU A 70 -19.75 -15.09 16.68
N SER A 71 -19.28 -13.96 17.21
CA SER A 71 -17.86 -13.59 17.25
C SER A 71 -17.01 -14.60 18.03
N SER A 72 -17.49 -15.07 19.19
CA SER A 72 -16.78 -16.10 19.98
C SER A 72 -16.70 -17.43 19.23
N LYS A 73 -17.82 -17.91 18.68
CA LYS A 73 -17.88 -19.14 17.88
C LYS A 73 -17.07 -19.04 16.59
N TYR A 74 -17.00 -17.84 16.00
CA TYR A 74 -16.21 -17.58 14.81
C TYR A 74 -14.72 -17.51 15.16
N LEU A 75 -14.34 -16.89 16.28
CA LEU A 75 -12.97 -16.85 16.76
C LEU A 75 -12.45 -18.25 17.10
N GLU A 76 -13.27 -19.09 17.73
CA GLU A 76 -12.95 -20.51 17.94
C GLU A 76 -12.73 -21.25 16.61
N LYS A 77 -13.61 -21.04 15.62
CA LYS A 77 -13.43 -21.59 14.27
C LYS A 77 -12.18 -21.04 13.58
N LEU A 78 -11.85 -19.77 13.76
CA LEU A 78 -10.63 -19.15 13.23
C LEU A 78 -9.38 -19.79 13.84
N GLN A 79 -9.40 -20.10 15.14
CA GLN A 79 -8.30 -20.75 15.83
C GLN A 79 -8.10 -22.22 15.44
N GLN A 80 -9.13 -22.89 14.89
CA GLN A 80 -9.05 -24.27 14.41
C GLN A 80 -8.54 -24.38 12.96
N ARG A 81 -8.26 -23.27 12.28
CA ARG A 81 -7.77 -23.28 10.90
C ARG A 81 -6.33 -23.77 10.82
N LYS A 82 -5.99 -24.37 9.67
CA LYS A 82 -4.60 -24.66 9.35
C LYS A 82 -3.80 -23.35 9.30
N LYS A 83 -2.72 -23.29 10.08
CA LYS A 83 -1.82 -22.14 10.10
C LYS A 83 -1.27 -21.86 8.71
N THR A 84 -1.36 -20.60 8.28
CA THR A 84 -0.66 -20.11 7.09
C THR A 84 0.76 -19.65 7.46
N TRP A 85 1.54 -19.25 6.46
CA TRP A 85 2.90 -18.77 6.74
C TRP A 85 2.87 -17.32 7.24
N LEU A 86 2.05 -16.47 6.59
CA LEU A 86 1.94 -15.05 6.91
C LEU A 86 0.49 -14.62 7.12
N THR A 87 0.23 -13.89 8.20
CA THR A 87 -0.97 -13.07 8.35
C THR A 87 -0.65 -11.61 8.13
N VAL A 88 -1.36 -10.94 7.21
CA VAL A 88 -1.37 -9.47 7.07
C VAL A 88 -2.51 -8.92 7.92
N GLY A 89 -2.19 -8.13 8.94
CA GLY A 89 -3.18 -7.47 9.78
C GLY A 89 -3.38 -6.01 9.39
N ILE A 90 -4.64 -5.59 9.25
CA ILE A 90 -5.02 -4.20 8.94
C ILE A 90 -6.12 -3.79 9.92
N SER A 91 -5.98 -2.64 10.59
CA SER A 91 -7.07 -2.01 11.35
C SER A 91 -7.58 -0.79 10.59
N SER A 92 -8.90 -0.65 10.46
CA SER A 92 -9.53 0.44 9.70
C SER A 92 -10.65 1.08 10.51
N ARG A 93 -10.74 2.41 10.45
CA ARG A 93 -11.79 3.22 11.07
C ARG A 93 -12.46 4.15 10.04
N PRO A 94 -13.70 4.59 10.29
CA PRO A 94 -14.28 5.69 9.53
C PRO A 94 -13.40 6.94 9.69
N ARG A 95 -13.11 7.61 8.57
CA ARG A 95 -12.37 8.88 8.57
C ARG A 95 -13.37 10.01 8.43
N PRO A 96 -13.21 11.12 9.19
CA PRO A 96 -14.01 12.31 8.97
C PRO A 96 -13.59 12.97 7.64
N GLY A 97 -14.49 13.00 6.67
CA GLY A 97 -14.26 13.62 5.36
C GLY A 97 -14.91 12.84 4.21
N PRO A 98 -14.88 13.38 2.97
CA PRO A 98 -15.45 12.73 1.79
C PRO A 98 -14.59 11.58 1.23
N ASP A 99 -13.39 11.36 1.78
CA ASP A 99 -12.47 10.37 1.25
C ASP A 99 -12.89 8.94 1.64
N PRO A 100 -13.09 8.03 0.66
CA PRO A 100 -13.40 6.64 0.95
C PRO A 100 -12.26 6.02 1.75
N SER A 101 -12.60 5.16 2.72
CA SER A 101 -11.60 4.46 3.55
C SER A 101 -10.55 3.81 2.64
N GLY A 102 -9.26 4.11 2.89
CA GLY A 102 -8.15 3.57 2.10
C GLY A 102 -8.11 2.03 2.05
N LEU A 103 -8.82 1.37 2.98
CA LEU A 103 -8.86 -0.06 3.19
C LEU A 103 -9.08 -0.85 1.89
N LEU A 104 -10.08 -0.48 1.07
CA LEU A 104 -10.38 -1.20 -0.17
C LEU A 104 -9.17 -1.20 -1.13
N TYR A 105 -8.47 -0.07 -1.22
CA TYR A 105 -7.27 0.06 -2.05
C TYR A 105 -6.11 -0.76 -1.49
N THR A 106 -5.93 -0.75 -0.18
CA THR A 106 -4.91 -1.57 0.48
C THR A 106 -5.17 -3.05 0.22
N LEU A 107 -6.41 -3.51 0.36
CA LEU A 107 -6.80 -4.89 0.05
C LEU A 107 -6.54 -5.24 -1.43
N LEU A 108 -6.90 -4.35 -2.36
CA LEU A 108 -6.58 -4.52 -3.78
C LEU A 108 -5.06 -4.62 -4.00
N SER A 109 -4.28 -3.76 -3.36
CA SER A 109 -2.82 -3.77 -3.47
C SER A 109 -2.22 -5.08 -2.95
N VAL A 110 -2.64 -5.55 -1.77
CA VAL A 110 -2.18 -6.81 -1.18
C VAL A 110 -2.44 -8.01 -2.11
N PHE A 111 -3.68 -8.13 -2.61
CA PHE A 111 -4.05 -9.28 -3.45
C PHE A 111 -3.51 -9.21 -4.88
N ARG A 112 -3.28 -8.01 -5.43
CA ARG A 112 -2.62 -7.84 -6.74
C ARG A 112 -1.11 -8.05 -6.66
N ALA A 113 -0.50 -7.66 -5.56
CA ALA A 113 0.94 -7.84 -5.33
C ALA A 113 1.31 -9.29 -5.03
N THR A 114 0.35 -10.19 -4.82
CA THR A 114 0.63 -11.59 -4.44
C THR A 114 0.25 -12.57 -5.54
N SER A 115 1.18 -13.48 -5.86
CA SER A 115 0.93 -14.57 -6.81
C SER A 115 -0.06 -15.61 -6.22
N LYS A 116 -0.67 -16.44 -7.08
CA LYS A 116 -1.54 -17.55 -6.63
C LYS A 116 -0.84 -18.52 -5.66
N VAL A 117 0.48 -18.67 -5.77
CA VAL A 117 1.28 -19.51 -4.87
C VAL A 117 1.44 -18.84 -3.50
N GLU A 118 1.75 -17.55 -3.49
CA GLU A 118 1.85 -16.76 -2.25
C GLU A 118 0.52 -16.65 -1.53
N GLN A 119 -0.59 -16.47 -2.26
CA GLN A 119 -1.93 -16.38 -1.68
C GLN A 119 -2.36 -17.65 -0.93
N LYS A 120 -1.82 -18.83 -1.27
CA LYS A 120 -2.07 -20.07 -0.49
C LYS A 120 -1.42 -20.07 0.88
N ARG A 121 -0.45 -19.18 1.09
CA ARG A 121 0.34 -19.04 2.32
C ARG A 121 0.01 -17.75 3.08
N LEU A 122 -0.97 -17.00 2.58
CA LEU A 122 -1.40 -15.71 3.10
C LEU A 122 -2.78 -15.83 3.77
N THR A 123 -2.93 -15.11 4.87
CA THR A 123 -4.23 -14.74 5.42
C THR A 123 -4.24 -13.23 5.64
N VAL A 124 -5.24 -12.51 5.16
CA VAL A 124 -5.46 -11.10 5.45
C VAL A 124 -6.54 -11.00 6.51
N LEU A 125 -6.21 -10.42 7.66
CA LEU A 125 -7.13 -10.19 8.77
C LEU A 125 -7.40 -8.69 8.88
N VAL A 126 -8.64 -8.29 8.66
CA VAL A 126 -9.07 -6.90 8.76
C VAL A 126 -9.90 -6.72 10.03
N HIS A 127 -9.46 -5.81 10.88
CA HIS A 127 -10.23 -5.31 12.01
C HIS A 127 -10.96 -4.03 11.60
N LEU A 128 -12.30 -4.10 11.57
CA LEU A 128 -13.16 -2.94 11.36
C LEU A 128 -13.44 -2.30 12.71
N ALA A 129 -12.68 -1.26 13.06
CA ALA A 129 -12.69 -0.62 14.37
C ALA A 129 -13.68 0.56 14.48
N GLY A 130 -14.61 0.69 13.53
CA GLY A 130 -15.64 1.74 13.55
C GLY A 130 -16.79 1.38 14.49
N ALA A 131 -17.21 2.34 15.32
CA ALA A 131 -18.39 2.19 16.17
C ALA A 131 -19.72 2.46 15.42
N ASP A 132 -19.67 3.10 14.25
CA ASP A 132 -20.84 3.41 13.43
C ASP A 132 -21.37 2.15 12.72
N PRO A 133 -22.58 1.66 13.07
CA PRO A 133 -23.17 0.48 12.45
C PRO A 133 -23.44 0.65 10.95
N ALA A 134 -23.74 1.88 10.48
CA ALA A 134 -24.03 2.13 9.07
C ALA A 134 -22.75 1.98 8.23
N TRP A 135 -21.67 2.65 8.65
CA TRP A 135 -20.34 2.49 8.04
C TRP A 135 -19.87 1.04 8.06
N LEU A 136 -20.08 0.32 9.16
CA LEU A 136 -19.70 -1.09 9.29
C LEU A 136 -20.44 -1.95 8.26
N ALA A 137 -21.77 -1.80 8.18
CA ALA A 137 -22.60 -2.55 7.25
C ALA A 137 -22.20 -2.27 5.79
N GLU A 138 -22.01 -0.99 5.43
CA GLU A 138 -21.57 -0.59 4.08
C GLU A 138 -20.19 -1.15 3.74
N THR A 139 -19.23 -1.03 4.66
CA THR A 139 -17.87 -1.53 4.46
C THR A 139 -17.84 -3.05 4.28
N VAL A 140 -18.62 -3.78 5.08
CA VAL A 140 -18.76 -5.24 4.96
C VAL A 140 -19.39 -5.62 3.61
N LEU A 141 -20.43 -4.91 3.16
CA LEU A 141 -21.06 -5.14 1.86
C LEU A 141 -20.07 -4.92 0.71
N ASN A 142 -19.35 -3.79 0.72
CA ASN A 142 -18.35 -3.45 -0.30
C ASN A 142 -17.23 -4.48 -0.36
N ILE A 143 -16.68 -4.88 0.80
CA ILE A 143 -15.63 -5.90 0.85
C ILE A 143 -16.17 -7.26 0.38
N SER A 144 -17.37 -7.65 0.82
CA SER A 144 -17.98 -8.93 0.44
C SER A 144 -18.24 -9.02 -1.06
N SER A 145 -18.65 -7.91 -1.68
CA SER A 145 -18.85 -7.82 -3.13
C SER A 145 -17.52 -7.96 -3.90
N LEU A 146 -16.50 -7.20 -3.52
CA LEU A 146 -15.23 -7.14 -4.26
C LEU A 146 -14.27 -8.31 -4.01
N PHE A 147 -14.33 -8.92 -2.82
CA PHE A 147 -13.38 -9.94 -2.36
C PHE A 147 -14.03 -11.27 -2.02
N SER A 148 -15.24 -11.55 -2.55
CA SER A 148 -15.95 -12.82 -2.35
C SER A 148 -15.05 -14.06 -2.58
N PRO A 149 -14.24 -14.14 -3.65
CA PRO A 149 -13.37 -15.30 -3.86
C PRO A 149 -12.35 -15.50 -2.72
N GLN A 150 -11.75 -14.41 -2.22
CA GLN A 150 -10.76 -14.45 -1.15
C GLN A 150 -11.42 -14.79 0.20
N ILE A 151 -12.64 -14.31 0.44
CA ILE A 151 -13.42 -14.65 1.65
C ILE A 151 -13.80 -16.14 1.64
N LEU A 152 -14.31 -16.64 0.52
CA LEU A 152 -14.69 -18.05 0.37
C LEU A 152 -13.49 -19.00 0.46
N ALA A 153 -12.34 -18.58 -0.10
CA ALA A 153 -11.07 -19.29 0.08
C ALA A 153 -10.50 -19.16 1.50
N GLY A 154 -11.07 -18.26 2.33
CA GLY A 154 -10.63 -17.97 3.68
C GLY A 154 -9.26 -17.32 3.75
N GLN A 155 -8.90 -16.60 2.70
CA GLN A 155 -7.72 -15.75 2.58
C GLN A 155 -7.98 -14.33 3.08
N LEU A 156 -9.24 -13.89 3.14
CA LEU A 156 -9.65 -12.62 3.74
C LEU A 156 -10.63 -12.87 4.88
N LEU A 157 -10.32 -12.35 6.06
CA LEU A 157 -11.11 -12.49 7.27
C LEU A 157 -11.45 -11.11 7.82
N LEU A 158 -12.71 -10.91 8.20
CA LEU A 158 -13.18 -9.68 8.83
C LEU A 158 -13.51 -9.95 10.30
N ILE A 159 -13.04 -9.07 11.18
CA ILE A 159 -13.37 -9.06 12.61
C ILE A 159 -13.79 -7.65 13.03
N HIS A 160 -14.60 -7.60 14.08
CA HIS A 160 -15.04 -6.37 14.72
C HIS A 160 -14.96 -6.59 16.23
N ALA A 161 -14.30 -5.68 16.94
CA ALA A 161 -14.25 -5.72 18.40
C ALA A 161 -15.62 -5.35 18.98
N PRO A 162 -16.15 -6.11 19.94
CA PRO A 162 -17.40 -5.74 20.59
C PRO A 162 -17.19 -4.48 21.45
N PRO A 163 -18.24 -3.67 21.71
CA PRO A 163 -18.09 -2.39 22.41
C PRO A 163 -17.45 -2.48 23.81
N ASP A 164 -17.64 -3.62 24.49
CA ASP A 164 -17.06 -3.92 25.81
C ASP A 164 -15.56 -4.20 25.78
N ALA A 165 -14.96 -4.38 24.60
CA ALA A 165 -13.51 -4.47 24.45
C ALA A 165 -12.81 -3.12 24.66
N TYR A 166 -13.55 -2.01 24.55
CA TYR A 166 -13.01 -0.67 24.72
C TYR A 166 -13.18 -0.22 26.19
N PRO A 167 -12.15 0.35 26.82
CA PRO A 167 -12.28 0.93 28.14
C PRO A 167 -13.27 2.10 28.11
N PRO A 168 -14.02 2.36 29.20
CA PRO A 168 -15.01 3.43 29.24
C PRO A 168 -14.36 4.77 28.85
N ALA A 169 -15.03 5.50 27.96
CA ALA A 169 -14.59 6.79 27.44
C ALA A 169 -14.24 7.71 28.62
N GLY A 170 -13.00 8.23 28.62
CA GLY A 170 -12.60 9.22 29.60
C GLY A 170 -13.21 10.55 29.20
N ALA A 171 -13.71 11.34 30.14
CA ALA A 171 -14.19 12.69 29.83
C ALA A 171 -13.00 13.55 29.32
N GLY A 172 -12.81 13.66 28.01
CA GLY A 172 -11.89 14.65 27.44
C GLY A 172 -11.43 14.37 26.02
N ALA A 173 -12.06 15.03 25.05
CA ALA A 173 -11.62 15.20 23.66
C ALA A 173 -10.21 15.81 23.59
N SER A 174 -9.20 14.96 23.73
CA SER A 174 -7.79 15.31 23.68
C SER A 174 -7.07 14.32 22.76
N GLY A 175 -5.93 14.72 22.19
CA GLY A 175 -5.11 13.83 21.35
C GLY A 175 -4.72 12.51 22.04
N ARG A 176 -4.83 12.44 23.39
CA ARG A 176 -4.62 11.23 24.18
C ARG A 176 -5.69 10.16 24.00
N GLU A 177 -6.93 10.57 23.78
CA GLU A 177 -8.04 9.64 23.57
C GLU A 177 -7.90 8.94 22.22
N LEU A 178 -7.56 9.69 21.16
CA LEU A 178 -7.42 9.19 19.80
C LEU A 178 -6.37 8.06 19.67
N TYR A 179 -5.16 8.25 20.20
CA TYR A 179 -4.15 7.19 20.13
C TYR A 179 -4.43 6.05 21.11
N SER A 180 -5.20 6.30 22.18
CA SER A 180 -5.55 5.25 23.14
C SER A 180 -6.49 4.22 22.54
N GLU A 181 -7.46 4.67 21.77
CA GLU A 181 -8.34 3.78 21.03
C GLU A 181 -7.58 3.05 19.91
N GLN A 182 -6.67 3.74 19.19
CA GLN A 182 -5.82 3.10 18.17
C GLN A 182 -4.97 1.98 18.78
N ASN A 183 -4.42 2.17 19.98
CA ASN A 183 -3.65 1.14 20.67
C ASN A 183 -4.52 -0.08 21.03
N VAL A 184 -5.75 0.15 21.49
CA VAL A 184 -6.72 -0.93 21.80
C VAL A 184 -7.09 -1.70 20.54
N ASP A 185 -7.31 -1.03 19.40
CA ASP A 185 -7.59 -1.70 18.13
C ASP A 185 -6.50 -2.66 17.72
N HIS A 186 -5.25 -2.21 17.80
CA HIS A 186 -4.11 -3.00 17.36
C HIS A 186 -3.86 -4.15 18.33
N ALA A 187 -4.08 -3.94 19.63
CA ALA A 187 -4.07 -5.03 20.60
C ALA A 187 -5.13 -6.09 20.29
N PHE A 188 -6.36 -5.68 19.92
CA PHE A 188 -7.43 -6.61 19.55
C PHE A 188 -7.12 -7.38 18.26
N LEU A 189 -6.62 -6.68 17.24
CA LEU A 189 -6.18 -7.27 15.97
C LEU A 189 -5.09 -8.31 16.20
N MET A 190 -4.04 -7.98 16.96
CA MET A 190 -2.91 -8.88 17.26
C MET A 190 -3.36 -10.08 18.10
N SER A 191 -4.23 -9.87 19.09
CA SER A 191 -4.82 -10.94 19.91
C SER A 191 -5.68 -11.90 19.08
N SER A 192 -6.27 -11.42 18.00
CA SER A 192 -7.06 -12.26 17.09
C SER A 192 -6.19 -13.01 16.06
N ALA A 193 -4.98 -12.52 15.79
CA ALA A 193 -4.12 -13.02 14.73
C ALA A 193 -3.12 -14.11 15.17
N TRP A 194 -2.74 -14.19 16.45
CA TRP A 194 -1.55 -14.95 16.89
C TRP A 194 -1.55 -16.45 16.57
N LYS A 195 -2.73 -17.07 16.42
CA LYS A 195 -2.86 -18.48 16.04
C LYS A 195 -3.00 -18.72 14.53
N LEU A 196 -3.14 -17.68 13.70
CA LEU A 196 -3.50 -17.82 12.29
C LEU A 196 -2.30 -18.19 11.41
N SER A 197 -1.08 -17.83 11.82
CA SER A 197 0.12 -18.01 11.00
C SER A 197 1.41 -18.08 11.83
N GLU A 198 2.55 -18.32 11.16
CA GLU A 198 3.88 -18.26 11.77
C GLU A 198 4.36 -16.81 11.98
N TYR A 199 4.10 -15.94 11.01
CA TYR A 199 4.51 -14.53 11.03
C TYR A 199 3.32 -13.61 10.84
N PHE A 200 3.39 -12.43 11.45
CA PHE A 200 2.37 -11.39 11.34
C PHE A 200 2.98 -10.10 10.80
N LEU A 201 2.44 -9.60 9.69
CA LEU A 201 2.81 -8.33 9.09
C LEU A 201 1.72 -7.31 9.37
N LEU A 202 2.08 -6.24 10.06
CA LEU A 202 1.18 -5.12 10.34
C LEU A 202 1.22 -4.12 9.17
N LEU A 203 0.07 -3.86 8.57
CA LEU A 203 -0.13 -2.80 7.58
C LEU A 203 -1.17 -1.79 8.07
N GLU A 204 -1.04 -0.57 7.56
CA GLU A 204 -2.06 0.47 7.72
C GLU A 204 -3.08 0.36 6.59
N ASP A 205 -4.29 0.91 6.79
CA ASP A 205 -5.37 0.85 5.81
C ASP A 205 -5.14 1.76 4.59
N ASN A 206 -4.03 2.48 4.49
CA ASN A 206 -3.59 3.27 3.34
C ASN A 206 -2.23 2.82 2.79
N ALA A 207 -2.01 1.52 2.69
CA ALA A 207 -0.74 0.94 2.25
C ALA A 207 -0.75 0.53 0.77
N PHE A 208 0.38 0.76 0.12
CA PHE A 208 0.76 0.14 -1.15
C PHE A 208 1.79 -0.97 -0.90
N CYS A 209 1.63 -2.11 -1.56
CA CYS A 209 2.48 -3.30 -1.44
C CYS A 209 3.28 -3.54 -2.73
N ALA A 210 4.59 -3.77 -2.58
CA ALA A 210 5.47 -4.19 -3.67
C ALA A 210 5.12 -5.61 -4.16
N PRO A 211 5.30 -5.90 -5.46
CA PRO A 211 5.05 -7.24 -6.01
C PRO A 211 5.85 -8.34 -5.30
N ASN A 212 5.24 -9.52 -5.16
CA ASN A 212 5.80 -10.72 -4.54
C ASN A 212 6.36 -10.51 -3.12
N PHE A 213 5.81 -9.55 -2.37
CA PHE A 213 6.37 -9.18 -1.06
C PHE A 213 6.49 -10.36 -0.08
N ILE A 214 5.62 -11.38 -0.18
CA ILE A 214 5.67 -12.55 0.71
C ILE A 214 6.99 -13.31 0.51
N SER A 215 7.39 -13.50 -0.73
CA SER A 215 8.66 -14.15 -1.08
C SER A 215 9.87 -13.35 -0.59
N HIS A 216 9.84 -12.02 -0.73
CA HIS A 216 10.90 -11.13 -0.23
C HIS A 216 10.99 -11.14 1.30
N VAL A 217 9.85 -11.07 1.98
CA VAL A 217 9.76 -11.17 3.45
C VAL A 217 10.33 -12.52 3.90
N GLN A 218 9.93 -13.62 3.25
CA GLN A 218 10.42 -14.95 3.58
C GLN A 218 11.93 -15.05 3.44
N TRP A 219 12.47 -14.60 2.30
CA TRP A 219 13.90 -14.61 2.06
C TRP A 219 14.67 -13.86 3.16
N LYS A 220 14.15 -12.71 3.59
CA LYS A 220 14.78 -11.91 4.64
C LYS A 220 14.73 -12.60 6.01
N VAL A 221 13.59 -13.20 6.36
CA VAL A 221 13.42 -14.00 7.58
C VAL A 221 14.39 -15.18 7.59
N ASP A 222 14.50 -15.90 6.47
CA ASP A 222 15.40 -17.06 6.35
C ASP A 222 16.87 -16.65 6.47
N THR A 223 17.24 -15.50 5.91
CA THR A 223 18.58 -14.91 6.04
C THR A 223 18.91 -14.53 7.48
N LEU A 224 17.91 -14.08 8.26
CA LEU A 224 18.07 -13.65 9.65
C LEU A 224 17.70 -14.75 10.67
N ARG A 225 17.54 -16.00 10.22
CA ARG A 225 17.04 -17.09 11.08
C ARG A 225 17.88 -17.34 12.33
N SER A 226 19.20 -17.11 12.26
CA SER A 226 20.13 -17.31 13.37
C SER A 226 20.23 -16.10 14.33
N GLN A 227 19.61 -14.97 13.99
CA GLN A 227 19.71 -13.74 14.79
C GLN A 227 18.42 -13.51 15.58
N PRO A 228 18.50 -13.19 16.88
CA PRO A 228 17.33 -12.75 17.62
C PRO A 228 16.89 -11.36 17.13
N TRP A 229 15.59 -11.19 16.94
CA TRP A 229 14.97 -9.91 16.57
C TRP A 229 13.58 -9.86 17.19
N ALA A 230 13.14 -8.69 17.64
CA ALA A 230 11.78 -8.42 18.10
C ALA A 230 10.81 -8.30 16.91
N PHE A 231 11.15 -7.43 15.96
CA PHE A 231 10.44 -7.30 14.67
C PHE A 231 11.34 -6.68 13.60
N LEU A 232 10.98 -6.94 12.34
CA LEU A 232 11.64 -6.41 11.14
C LEU A 232 10.80 -5.30 10.52
N GLU A 233 11.43 -4.34 9.86
CA GLU A 233 10.77 -3.16 9.31
C GLU A 233 10.96 -3.09 7.78
N PHE A 234 9.88 -3.29 7.03
CA PHE A 234 9.85 -3.28 5.56
C PHE A 234 9.27 -1.98 4.97
N ALA A 235 9.10 -0.97 5.81
CA ALA A 235 8.81 0.41 5.45
C ALA A 235 9.77 1.33 6.20
N ASN A 236 9.97 2.54 5.67
CA ASN A 236 10.88 3.54 6.24
C ASN A 236 10.33 4.22 7.49
N LEU A 237 9.00 4.31 7.66
CA LEU A 237 8.38 5.19 8.64
C LEU A 237 7.08 4.61 9.21
N GLY A 238 6.79 5.02 10.45
CA GLY A 238 5.50 4.80 11.10
C GLY A 238 5.28 3.36 11.56
N VAL A 239 4.01 2.95 11.51
CA VAL A 239 3.53 1.63 11.97
C VAL A 239 3.55 0.61 10.83
N LEU A 240 3.39 1.09 9.59
CA LEU A 240 3.41 0.31 8.36
C LEU A 240 4.60 -0.66 8.26
N GLY A 241 4.35 -1.85 7.74
CA GLY A 241 5.39 -2.77 7.28
C GLY A 241 6.19 -3.45 8.39
N LYS A 242 5.63 -3.57 9.60
CA LYS A 242 6.31 -4.23 10.74
C LYS A 242 5.97 -5.71 10.79
N LEU A 243 7.00 -6.55 10.72
CA LEU A 243 6.89 -8.01 10.75
C LEU A 243 7.27 -8.57 12.11
N PHE A 244 6.35 -9.31 12.72
CA PHE A 244 6.49 -9.96 14.02
C PHE A 244 6.44 -11.48 13.87
N ARG A 245 7.00 -12.22 14.83
CA ARG A 245 6.63 -13.62 15.00
C ARG A 245 5.25 -13.68 15.65
N SER A 246 4.39 -14.55 15.14
CA SER A 246 3.03 -14.68 15.69
C SER A 246 3.02 -15.13 17.16
N SER A 247 4.08 -15.81 17.61
CA SER A 247 4.29 -16.18 19.02
C SER A 247 4.39 -14.99 19.97
N ASP A 248 4.81 -13.83 19.46
CA ASP A 248 5.12 -12.65 20.27
C ASP A 248 3.92 -11.69 20.36
N LEU A 249 2.91 -11.89 19.51
CA LEU A 249 1.70 -11.05 19.45
C LEU A 249 0.90 -11.01 20.74
N PRO A 250 0.70 -12.11 21.50
CA PRO A 250 0.00 -12.02 22.78
C PRO A 250 0.72 -11.07 23.74
N THR A 251 2.04 -11.18 23.87
CA THR A 251 2.84 -10.30 24.74
C THR A 251 2.76 -8.85 24.29
N LEU A 252 2.86 -8.61 22.98
CA LEU A 252 2.73 -7.27 22.41
C LEU A 252 1.33 -6.68 22.64
N ALA A 253 0.27 -7.46 22.44
CA ALA A 253 -1.10 -7.01 22.68
C ALA A 253 -1.33 -6.62 24.15
N HIS A 254 -0.85 -7.41 25.10
CA HIS A 254 -0.92 -7.06 26.53
C HIS A 254 -0.11 -5.79 26.83
N PHE A 255 1.08 -5.64 26.25
CA PHE A 255 1.88 -4.42 26.38
C PHE A 255 1.13 -3.19 25.87
N LEU A 256 0.50 -3.27 24.69
CA LEU A 256 -0.30 -2.18 24.13
C LEU A 256 -1.49 -1.85 25.04
N LEU A 257 -2.17 -2.84 25.62
CA LEU A 257 -3.27 -2.63 26.56
C LEU A 257 -2.82 -2.03 27.89
N LEU A 258 -1.63 -2.38 28.38
CA LEU A 258 -1.08 -1.79 29.61
C LEU A 258 -0.74 -0.30 29.44
N PHE A 259 -0.24 0.08 28.26
CA PHE A 259 0.26 1.44 28.00
C PHE A 259 -0.60 2.23 27.01
N TYR A 260 -1.84 1.81 26.76
CA TYR A 260 -2.69 2.36 25.71
C TYR A 260 -2.90 3.88 25.83
N ARG A 261 -2.95 4.43 27.05
CA ARG A 261 -3.11 5.89 27.29
C ARG A 261 -1.80 6.68 27.31
N GLU A 262 -0.66 5.99 27.34
CA GLU A 262 0.62 6.63 27.65
C GLU A 262 1.30 7.22 26.42
N LYS A 263 1.30 6.48 25.29
CA LYS A 263 1.97 6.91 24.06
C LYS A 263 1.24 6.41 22.80
N PRO A 264 1.42 7.11 21.67
CA PRO A 264 1.03 6.60 20.36
C PRO A 264 1.68 5.25 20.00
N LEU A 265 1.02 4.51 19.09
CA LEU A 265 1.37 3.15 18.72
C LEU A 265 2.82 2.99 18.21
N ASP A 266 3.26 3.86 17.31
CA ASP A 266 4.63 3.87 16.77
C ASP A 266 5.68 3.96 17.88
N ARG A 267 5.43 4.81 18.88
CA ARG A 267 6.29 4.97 20.04
C ARG A 267 6.23 3.74 20.95
N LEU A 268 5.05 3.18 21.20
CA LEU A 268 4.93 1.96 22.00
C LEU A 268 5.68 0.79 21.35
N LEU A 269 5.57 0.61 20.04
CA LEU A 269 6.33 -0.41 19.30
C LEU A 269 7.84 -0.20 19.42
N ALA A 270 8.32 1.05 19.35
CA ALA A 270 9.73 1.36 19.57
C ALA A 270 10.20 0.99 20.99
N HIS A 271 9.38 1.25 22.02
CA HIS A 271 9.71 0.86 23.41
C HIS A 271 9.70 -0.66 23.58
N PHE A 272 8.69 -1.34 23.03
CA PHE A 272 8.60 -2.80 23.06
C PHE A 272 9.84 -3.46 22.44
N ARG A 273 10.31 -2.94 21.30
CA ARG A 273 11.54 -3.38 20.64
C ARG A 273 12.76 -3.31 21.56
N VAL A 274 12.93 -2.18 22.23
CA VAL A 274 14.05 -1.94 23.17
C VAL A 274 13.97 -2.86 24.38
N LEU A 275 12.76 -3.12 24.91
CA LEU A 275 12.54 -4.07 26.00
C LEU A 275 12.93 -5.51 25.63
N LEU A 276 12.77 -5.87 24.36
CA LEU A 276 13.22 -7.15 23.80
C LEU A 276 14.69 -7.14 23.36
N ALA A 277 15.50 -6.23 23.92
CA ALA A 277 16.94 -6.07 23.66
C ALA A 277 17.33 -5.77 22.20
N GLN A 278 16.38 -5.38 21.34
CA GLN A 278 16.66 -4.85 20.02
C GLN A 278 16.68 -3.31 20.08
N LYS A 279 17.88 -2.74 20.29
CA LYS A 279 18.06 -1.28 20.41
C LYS A 279 17.68 -0.57 19.12
N ASP A 280 18.24 -1.02 18.00
CA ASP A 280 18.11 -0.37 16.70
C ASP A 280 17.03 -1.02 15.81
N PRO A 281 16.36 -0.25 14.94
CA PRO A 281 15.50 -0.78 13.88
C PRO A 281 16.28 -1.76 13.00
N ILE A 282 15.67 -2.88 12.61
CA ILE A 282 16.21 -3.73 11.54
C ILE A 282 15.45 -3.41 10.26
N LEU A 283 15.98 -2.44 9.51
CA LEU A 283 15.42 -2.02 8.24
C LEU A 283 15.71 -3.08 7.16
N CYS A 284 14.65 -3.52 6.50
CA CYS A 284 14.71 -4.52 5.45
C CYS A 284 14.55 -3.83 4.10
N THR A 285 15.68 -3.59 3.45
CA THR A 285 15.76 -2.98 2.13
C THR A 285 15.86 -4.03 1.02
N PRO A 286 15.23 -3.82 -0.15
CA PRO A 286 14.37 -2.66 -0.48
C PRO A 286 13.06 -2.67 0.33
N PHE A 287 12.51 -1.49 0.60
CA PHE A 287 11.22 -1.40 1.28
C PHE A 287 10.11 -1.95 0.39
N LEU A 288 9.20 -2.68 1.02
CA LEU A 288 8.11 -3.38 0.34
C LEU A 288 6.76 -2.66 0.52
N PHE A 289 6.67 -1.72 1.46
CA PHE A 289 5.41 -1.05 1.79
C PHE A 289 5.58 0.45 1.85
N TYR A 290 4.60 1.16 1.27
CA TYR A 290 4.61 2.61 1.14
C TYR A 290 3.24 3.17 1.53
N HIS A 291 3.20 4.31 2.23
CA HIS A 291 1.95 5.02 2.48
C HIS A 291 1.39 5.59 1.18
N ARG A 292 0.07 5.49 1.04
CA ARG A 292 -0.70 6.18 0.02
C ARG A 292 -0.99 7.61 0.50
N ALA A 293 -0.69 8.60 -0.34
CA ALA A 293 -1.14 9.96 -0.13
C ALA A 293 -2.68 10.01 -0.12
N THR A 294 -3.25 10.84 0.77
CA THR A 294 -4.70 11.05 0.81
C THR A 294 -4.99 12.28 -0.04
N TYR A 295 -5.69 12.09 -1.17
CA TYR A 295 -6.06 13.19 -2.07
C TYR A 295 -7.20 13.98 -1.45
N HIS A 296 -6.92 15.18 -0.94
CA HIS A 296 -7.99 16.17 -0.79
C HIS A 296 -8.03 16.98 -2.09
N PRO A 297 -9.11 16.91 -2.89
CA PRO A 297 -9.36 17.98 -3.83
C PRO A 297 -9.51 19.24 -2.99
N LEU A 298 -8.52 20.13 -3.02
CA LEU A 298 -8.72 21.47 -2.51
C LEU A 298 -9.89 22.04 -3.32
N ASN A 299 -11.05 22.16 -2.68
CA ASN A 299 -12.05 23.11 -3.11
C ASN A 299 -11.35 24.47 -3.08
N ASP A 300 -10.97 24.92 -4.27
CA ASP A 300 -10.43 26.24 -4.58
C ASP A 300 -11.52 27.29 -4.32
N ARG A 301 -11.87 27.49 -3.05
CA ARG A 301 -12.74 28.57 -2.58
C ARG A 301 -12.78 28.64 -1.05
N GLN A 302 -11.64 28.92 -0.40
CA GLN A 302 -11.60 29.90 0.68
C GLN A 302 -10.17 30.24 1.08
N LYS A 303 -9.89 31.54 0.95
CA LYS A 303 -8.65 32.23 1.23
C LYS A 303 -8.27 32.18 2.72
N ALA A 304 -6.97 32.25 2.95
CA ALA A 304 -6.30 33.06 3.98
C ALA A 304 -6.77 32.93 5.44
N SER A 305 -6.05 32.15 6.23
CA SER A 305 -5.32 32.61 7.42
C SER A 305 -4.92 31.42 8.30
N GLY A 306 -3.78 31.54 8.97
CA GLY A 306 -3.35 30.63 10.03
C GLY A 306 -2.38 29.56 9.55
N ALA A 307 -1.11 29.73 9.92
CA ALA A 307 -0.05 28.74 9.80
C ALA A 307 -0.51 27.38 10.32
N ARG A 308 -0.87 26.48 9.40
CA ARG A 308 -1.02 25.05 9.71
C ARG A 308 0.38 24.55 10.03
N ARG A 309 0.57 24.04 11.25
CA ARG A 309 1.77 23.26 11.61
C ARG A 309 1.92 22.14 10.58
N LYS A 310 2.92 22.24 9.70
CA LYS A 310 3.29 21.15 8.78
C LYS A 310 3.57 19.92 9.64
N SER A 311 3.00 18.77 9.26
CA SER A 311 3.34 17.49 9.89
C SER A 311 4.86 17.29 9.78
N PRO A 312 5.56 16.86 10.84
CA PRO A 312 7.02 16.67 10.80
C PRO A 312 7.49 15.62 9.77
N TYR A 313 6.56 14.84 9.21
CA TYR A 313 6.81 13.84 8.17
C TYR A 313 6.54 14.34 6.75
N ALA A 314 5.84 15.47 6.57
CA ALA A 314 5.56 16.00 5.24
C ALA A 314 6.84 16.58 4.60
N PRO A 315 7.04 16.41 3.28
CA PRO A 315 8.14 17.07 2.58
C PRO A 315 7.98 18.59 2.62
N ASP A 316 9.11 19.27 2.67
CA ASP A 316 9.16 20.72 2.72
C ASP A 316 9.02 21.34 1.33
N ASN A 317 9.64 20.68 0.33
CA ASN A 317 9.78 21.13 -1.06
C ASN A 317 10.03 22.66 -1.14
N PRO A 318 11.23 23.13 -0.76
CA PRO A 318 11.56 24.55 -0.83
C PRO A 318 11.31 25.11 -2.23
N PRO A 319 10.95 26.39 -2.36
CA PRO A 319 10.62 26.97 -3.66
C PRO A 319 11.71 26.72 -4.69
N GLY A 320 11.32 26.18 -5.85
CA GLY A 320 12.24 25.81 -6.92
C GLY A 320 11.53 25.60 -8.25
N THR A 321 12.31 25.51 -9.31
CA THR A 321 11.84 25.30 -10.68
C THR A 321 12.35 23.97 -11.20
N ALA A 322 11.47 23.14 -11.77
CA ALA A 322 11.89 21.92 -12.43
C ALA A 322 12.13 22.15 -13.93
N PHE A 323 13.26 21.65 -14.41
CA PHE A 323 13.70 21.70 -15.79
C PHE A 323 14.03 20.29 -16.28
N THR A 324 13.75 20.01 -17.55
CA THR A 324 14.10 18.73 -18.18
C THR A 324 14.65 18.96 -19.58
N ASP A 325 15.58 18.10 -20.01
CA ASP A 325 16.02 17.99 -21.40
C ASP A 325 15.23 16.92 -22.19
N MET A 326 14.33 16.20 -21.51
CA MET A 326 13.45 15.20 -22.11
C MET A 326 12.29 15.86 -22.85
N LYS A 327 11.68 15.13 -23.78
CA LYS A 327 10.52 15.62 -24.53
C LYS A 327 9.31 15.79 -23.59
N VAL A 328 8.78 17.01 -23.55
CA VAL A 328 7.59 17.37 -22.75
C VAL A 328 6.34 17.23 -23.61
N PHE A 329 5.29 16.62 -23.05
CA PHE A 329 3.96 16.57 -23.68
C PHE A 329 3.03 17.62 -23.05
N GLU A 330 2.12 18.17 -23.84
CA GLU A 330 1.32 19.38 -23.50
C GLU A 330 0.50 19.31 -22.21
N VAL A 331 0.30 18.12 -21.64
CA VAL A 331 -0.55 17.90 -20.46
C VAL A 331 0.23 17.41 -19.22
N HIS A 332 1.53 17.12 -19.35
CA HIS A 332 2.35 16.62 -18.24
C HIS A 332 3.72 17.30 -18.20
N PHE A 333 3.85 18.32 -17.36
CA PHE A 333 4.98 19.23 -17.37
C PHE A 333 6.04 18.87 -16.32
N PRO A 334 7.30 19.31 -16.50
CA PRO A 334 8.39 18.94 -15.59
C PRO A 334 8.18 19.39 -14.14
N TRP A 335 7.50 20.52 -13.92
CA TRP A 335 7.24 21.08 -12.59
C TRP A 335 6.27 20.22 -11.77
N GLU A 336 5.42 19.44 -12.42
CA GLU A 336 4.45 18.55 -11.76
C GLU A 336 5.14 17.40 -11.01
N ALA A 337 6.39 17.08 -11.34
CA ALA A 337 7.18 16.14 -10.54
C ALA A 337 7.76 16.76 -9.26
N TYR A 338 7.61 18.07 -9.03
CA TYR A 338 8.15 18.78 -7.86
C TYR A 338 7.08 19.46 -7.01
N THR A 339 5.85 19.47 -7.46
CA THR A 339 4.71 19.92 -6.67
C THR A 339 4.39 18.90 -5.57
N LEU A 340 3.69 19.37 -4.55
CA LEU A 340 3.23 18.55 -3.43
C LEU A 340 1.84 17.94 -3.68
N ASP A 341 1.27 18.17 -4.86
CA ASP A 341 0.03 17.54 -5.31
C ASP A 341 0.31 16.17 -5.97
N GLU A 342 -0.74 15.47 -6.40
CA GLU A 342 -0.59 14.18 -7.10
C GLU A 342 -0.37 14.33 -8.61
N SER A 343 0.11 15.49 -9.07
CA SER A 343 0.52 15.64 -10.46
C SER A 343 1.84 14.89 -10.71
N PHE A 344 2.18 14.67 -11.97
CA PHE A 344 3.36 13.89 -12.34
C PHE A 344 3.89 14.35 -13.68
N PHE A 345 5.21 14.24 -13.84
CA PHE A 345 5.82 14.42 -15.15
C PHE A 345 5.76 13.11 -15.94
N TRP A 346 5.36 13.18 -17.20
CA TRP A 346 5.35 12.02 -18.11
C TRP A 346 6.07 12.35 -19.41
N THR A 347 7.03 11.50 -19.76
CA THR A 347 7.77 11.53 -21.03
C THR A 347 7.90 10.13 -21.65
N HIS A 348 8.56 10.04 -22.79
CA HIS A 348 8.81 8.80 -23.54
C HIS A 348 10.22 8.78 -24.11
N ASN A 349 10.74 7.57 -24.36
CA ASN A 349 12.00 7.31 -25.06
C ASN A 349 13.17 8.09 -24.47
N VAL A 350 13.46 7.80 -23.21
CA VAL A 350 14.54 8.43 -22.45
C VAL A 350 15.89 7.91 -22.94
N SER A 351 16.84 8.81 -23.20
CA SER A 351 18.21 8.47 -23.57
C SER A 351 19.14 8.56 -22.36
N ALA A 352 20.24 7.81 -22.39
CA ALA A 352 21.30 7.95 -21.40
C ALA A 352 21.80 9.40 -21.38
N GLY A 353 21.92 9.98 -20.18
CA GLY A 353 22.28 11.38 -19.98
C GLY A 353 21.08 12.32 -19.83
N ASN A 354 19.87 11.91 -20.23
CA ASN A 354 18.69 12.74 -19.99
C ASN A 354 18.42 12.94 -18.51
N HIS A 355 17.89 14.11 -18.16
CA HIS A 355 17.71 14.52 -16.78
C HIS A 355 16.48 15.37 -16.55
N LEU A 356 15.90 15.19 -15.36
CA LEU A 356 14.96 16.12 -14.74
C LEU A 356 15.66 16.74 -13.55
N THR A 357 15.69 18.06 -13.46
CA THR A 357 16.44 18.80 -12.44
C THR A 357 15.57 19.85 -11.80
N VAL A 358 15.46 19.77 -10.48
CA VAL A 358 14.88 20.81 -9.65
C VAL A 358 15.99 21.77 -9.26
N ILE A 359 15.79 23.04 -9.55
CA ILE A 359 16.70 24.14 -9.19
C ILE A 359 16.01 24.96 -8.12
N LEU A 360 16.59 25.03 -6.93
CA LEU A 360 16.01 25.77 -5.81
C LEU A 360 16.23 27.26 -5.99
N ASN A 361 15.24 28.07 -5.62
CA ASN A 361 15.34 29.53 -5.68
C ASN A 361 16.38 30.06 -4.68
N GLN A 362 16.55 29.34 -3.56
CA GLN A 362 17.60 29.57 -2.58
C GLN A 362 18.24 28.21 -2.22
N PRO A 363 19.57 28.14 -2.09
CA PRO A 363 20.24 26.94 -1.60
C PRO A 363 19.69 26.52 -0.23
N ALA A 364 19.46 25.22 -0.03
CA ALA A 364 18.87 24.68 1.19
C ALA A 364 19.73 23.55 1.79
N ASP A 365 19.71 23.46 3.12
CA ASP A 365 20.28 22.33 3.84
C ASP A 365 19.26 21.19 3.83
N LEU A 366 19.47 20.22 2.94
CA LEU A 366 18.58 19.08 2.84
C LEU A 366 19.00 17.99 3.82
N ARG A 367 18.04 17.36 4.48
CA ARG A 367 18.25 16.19 5.34
C ARG A 367 17.86 14.88 4.66
N ARG A 368 16.98 14.93 3.65
CA ARG A 368 16.46 13.75 2.96
C ARG A 368 15.95 14.11 1.57
N VAL A 369 16.13 13.19 0.63
CA VAL A 369 15.59 13.26 -0.73
C VAL A 369 14.91 11.94 -1.08
N GLN A 370 13.70 12.02 -1.61
CA GLN A 370 12.96 10.88 -2.13
C GLN A 370 12.55 11.14 -3.58
N VAL A 371 12.78 10.17 -4.45
CA VAL A 371 12.39 10.22 -5.86
C VAL A 371 11.66 8.94 -6.23
N LEU A 372 10.44 9.08 -6.76
CA LEU A 372 9.64 7.95 -7.22
C LEU A 372 9.28 8.07 -8.70
N THR A 373 9.53 7.00 -9.45
CA THR A 373 9.14 6.88 -10.86
C THR A 373 8.18 5.70 -11.08
N GLY A 374 7.53 5.68 -12.24
CA GLY A 374 6.59 4.65 -12.66
C GLY A 374 5.17 4.82 -12.17
N THR A 375 4.25 4.03 -12.73
CA THR A 375 2.85 3.98 -12.31
C THR A 375 2.74 3.45 -10.88
N ILE A 376 1.76 3.97 -10.14
CA ILE A 376 1.56 3.64 -8.73
C ILE A 376 1.36 2.13 -8.52
N VAL A 377 0.65 1.46 -9.43
CA VAL A 377 0.18 0.09 -9.22
C VAL A 377 1.17 -0.98 -9.67
N GLU A 378 1.78 -0.81 -10.85
CA GLU A 378 2.58 -1.86 -11.49
C GLU A 378 4.04 -1.46 -11.71
N GLY A 379 4.43 -0.23 -11.34
CA GLY A 379 5.76 0.29 -11.64
C GLY A 379 6.05 0.38 -13.14
N ARG A 380 5.03 0.29 -14.02
CA ARG A 380 5.22 0.49 -15.45
C ARG A 380 5.75 1.90 -15.67
N HIS A 381 6.63 2.09 -16.65
CA HIS A 381 7.25 3.38 -16.90
C HIS A 381 8.13 3.90 -15.75
N ALA A 382 8.58 3.03 -14.84
CA ALA A 382 9.64 3.36 -13.89
C ALA A 382 10.97 3.52 -14.63
N LEU A 383 11.86 4.38 -14.11
CA LEU A 383 13.20 4.53 -14.65
C LEU A 383 14.07 3.38 -14.17
N GLU A 384 14.34 2.41 -15.05
CA GLU A 384 15.06 1.18 -14.70
C GLU A 384 16.51 1.45 -14.26
N ARG A 385 17.19 2.35 -14.96
CA ARG A 385 18.59 2.72 -14.71
C ARG A 385 18.72 4.22 -14.55
N GLY A 386 18.51 4.70 -13.33
CA GLY A 386 18.67 6.10 -12.98
C GLY A 386 19.53 6.34 -11.75
N GLN A 387 19.89 7.59 -11.51
CA GLN A 387 20.51 8.04 -10.28
C GLN A 387 20.03 9.44 -9.89
N VAL A 388 20.17 9.76 -8.60
CA VAL A 388 19.86 11.07 -8.04
C VAL A 388 21.16 11.73 -7.58
N GLU A 389 21.33 12.99 -7.95
CA GLU A 389 22.52 13.78 -7.65
C GLU A 389 22.13 15.12 -7.03
N LEU A 390 22.96 15.60 -6.10
CA LEU A 390 22.85 16.91 -5.48
C LEU A 390 23.79 17.89 -6.18
N GLY A 391 23.25 19.03 -6.60
CA GLY A 391 23.97 20.07 -7.32
C GLY A 391 24.30 21.27 -6.44
N TYR A 392 25.45 21.88 -6.70
CA TYR A 392 25.99 23.04 -5.99
C TYR A 392 26.56 24.07 -6.97
N GLY A 393 26.77 25.30 -6.49
CA GLY A 393 27.34 26.40 -7.28
C GLY A 393 26.36 26.87 -8.36
N PRO A 394 25.27 27.56 -8.00
CA PRO A 394 24.33 28.09 -8.99
C PRO A 394 25.00 29.19 -9.81
N GLU A 395 25.09 28.99 -11.12
CA GLU A 395 25.72 29.88 -12.08
C GLU A 395 24.75 30.24 -13.23
N GLY A 396 24.88 31.45 -13.78
CA GLY A 396 24.12 31.91 -14.95
C GLY A 396 22.67 32.33 -14.67
N MET A 397 21.98 32.73 -15.75
CA MET A 397 20.56 33.09 -15.78
C MET A 397 19.93 32.46 -17.04
N PRO A 398 19.07 31.43 -16.93
CA PRO A 398 18.56 30.80 -15.69
C PRO A 398 19.67 30.07 -14.90
N GLN A 399 19.54 30.04 -13.57
CA GLN A 399 20.52 29.41 -12.68
C GLN A 399 20.67 27.91 -13.00
N ARG A 400 21.91 27.45 -13.11
CA ARG A 400 22.28 26.04 -13.27
C ARG A 400 23.37 25.69 -12.27
N CYS A 401 23.33 24.50 -11.68
CA CYS A 401 24.42 24.05 -10.82
C CYS A 401 25.67 23.65 -11.63
N SER A 402 26.84 24.14 -11.23
CA SER A 402 28.11 23.87 -11.91
C SER A 402 28.77 22.57 -11.48
N SER A 403 28.41 22.02 -10.31
CA SER A 403 28.92 20.75 -9.80
C SER A 403 27.81 19.86 -9.27
N PHE A 404 27.99 18.54 -9.39
CA PHE A 404 27.05 17.53 -8.92
C PHE A 404 27.76 16.42 -8.15
N VAL A 405 27.11 15.92 -7.10
CA VAL A 405 27.57 14.79 -6.29
C VAL A 405 26.48 13.72 -6.28
N LEU A 406 26.85 12.47 -6.54
CA LEU A 406 25.95 11.34 -6.46
C LEU A 406 25.40 11.19 -5.03
N LEU A 407 24.07 11.23 -4.90
CA LEU A 407 23.37 10.83 -3.69
C LEU A 407 23.21 9.31 -3.68
N GLY A 408 22.54 8.78 -4.72
CA GLY A 408 22.33 7.34 -4.85
C GLY A 408 21.78 6.93 -6.21
N ARG A 409 21.80 5.62 -6.48
CA ARG A 409 21.19 5.02 -7.68
C ARG A 409 19.75 4.63 -7.38
N LEU A 410 18.88 4.70 -8.38
CA LEU A 410 17.52 4.18 -8.25
C LEU A 410 17.57 2.66 -8.11
N LEU A 411 16.70 2.13 -7.26
CA LEU A 411 16.37 0.71 -7.16
C LEU A 411 14.91 0.57 -7.58
N GLU A 412 14.64 -0.17 -8.67
CA GLU A 412 13.30 -0.33 -9.24
C GLU A 412 12.58 1.02 -9.50
N GLY A 413 13.35 2.02 -9.95
CA GLY A 413 12.83 3.36 -10.23
C GLY A 413 12.59 4.24 -8.99
N GLN A 414 13.10 3.85 -7.82
CA GLN A 414 12.87 4.54 -6.57
C GLN A 414 14.18 4.85 -5.83
N LEU A 415 14.20 5.98 -5.13
CA LEU A 415 15.27 6.34 -4.20
C LEU A 415 14.67 7.07 -3.01
N ASP A 416 15.18 6.76 -1.82
CA ASP A 416 14.83 7.43 -0.58
C ASP A 416 16.05 7.41 0.34
N GLN A 417 16.72 8.55 0.47
CA GLN A 417 18.02 8.62 1.16
C GLN A 417 18.12 9.88 2.01
N GLU A 418 18.73 9.71 3.19
CA GLU A 418 19.19 10.81 4.02
C GLU A 418 20.42 11.46 3.39
N VAL A 419 20.51 12.79 3.51
CA VAL A 419 21.63 13.58 3.01
C VAL A 419 22.62 13.74 4.16
N VAL A 420 23.74 13.03 4.08
CA VAL A 420 24.81 13.16 5.07
C VAL A 420 25.58 14.46 4.82
N PRO A 421 25.66 15.39 5.80
CA PRO A 421 26.40 16.63 5.63
C PRO A 421 27.88 16.32 5.37
N ARG A 422 28.39 16.67 4.19
CA ARG A 422 29.80 16.43 3.85
C ARG A 422 30.73 17.54 4.35
N SER A 423 30.20 18.73 4.60
CA SER A 423 30.92 19.88 5.18
C SER A 423 29.97 21.05 5.45
N VAL A 424 30.23 21.83 6.49
CA VAL A 424 29.49 23.07 6.82
C VAL A 424 29.61 24.04 5.64
N GLY A 425 28.49 24.56 5.13
CA GLY A 425 28.44 25.63 4.12
C GLY A 425 28.24 25.20 2.65
N HIS A 426 27.91 23.94 2.36
CA HIS A 426 27.55 23.50 1.01
C HIS A 426 26.06 23.20 0.93
N GLN A 427 25.25 24.26 0.89
CA GLN A 427 23.80 24.14 0.72
C GLN A 427 23.46 23.64 -0.69
N VAL A 428 22.55 22.69 -0.78
CA VAL A 428 22.13 22.10 -2.05
C VAL A 428 21.36 23.14 -2.84
N SER A 429 21.77 23.37 -4.09
CA SER A 429 21.11 24.31 -5.00
C SER A 429 20.28 23.60 -6.07
N CYS A 430 20.62 22.36 -6.41
CA CYS A 430 19.85 21.55 -7.36
C CYS A 430 19.68 20.10 -6.89
N VAL A 431 18.61 19.46 -7.33
CA VAL A 431 18.43 18.00 -7.23
C VAL A 431 18.15 17.46 -8.62
N ARG A 432 19.00 16.54 -9.09
CA ARG A 432 18.96 16.02 -10.45
C ARG A 432 18.67 14.53 -10.46
N LEU A 433 17.57 14.14 -11.11
CA LEU A 433 17.28 12.78 -11.54
C LEU A 433 17.90 12.57 -12.94
N LEU A 434 18.86 11.66 -13.05
CA LEU A 434 19.64 11.38 -14.26
C LEU A 434 19.38 9.95 -14.75
N ALA A 435 19.12 9.79 -16.05
CA ALA A 435 19.03 8.49 -16.72
C ALA A 435 20.43 7.98 -17.09
N ASN A 436 20.78 6.78 -16.64
CA ASN A 436 22.09 6.15 -16.86
C ASN A 436 22.12 5.25 -18.11
N ALA A 437 20.97 4.92 -18.68
CA ALA A 437 20.85 4.11 -19.87
C ALA A 437 19.64 4.53 -20.71
N ASN A 438 19.63 4.13 -21.97
CA ASN A 438 18.46 4.31 -22.84
C ASN A 438 17.30 3.44 -22.34
N GLN A 439 16.10 3.99 -22.34
CA GLN A 439 14.86 3.28 -21.99
C GLN A 439 13.78 3.60 -23.03
N ALA A 440 13.32 2.56 -23.73
CA ALA A 440 12.22 2.66 -24.68
C ALA A 440 10.87 2.72 -23.96
N GLY A 441 9.91 3.44 -24.51
CA GLY A 441 8.58 3.58 -23.93
C GLY A 441 8.47 4.73 -22.92
N GLY A 442 7.41 4.74 -22.11
CA GLY A 442 7.13 5.84 -21.18
C GLY A 442 8.07 5.88 -19.97
N LEU A 443 8.30 7.08 -19.44
CA LEU A 443 8.81 7.37 -18.10
C LEU A 443 7.80 8.27 -17.37
N ILE A 444 7.35 7.85 -16.20
CA ILE A 444 6.56 8.69 -15.29
C ILE A 444 7.45 9.04 -14.10
N VAL A 445 7.62 10.32 -13.80
CA VAL A 445 8.22 10.80 -12.55
C VAL A 445 7.10 11.34 -11.69
N ARG A 446 6.78 10.60 -10.62
CA ARG A 446 5.67 10.94 -9.73
C ARG A 446 6.04 12.11 -8.85
N HIS A 447 7.19 12.03 -8.19
CA HIS A 447 7.65 13.12 -7.33
C HIS A 447 9.15 13.11 -7.07
N ILE A 448 9.64 14.30 -6.74
CA ILE A 448 10.93 14.59 -6.13
C ILE A 448 10.62 15.36 -4.84
N TYR A 449 10.71 14.68 -3.71
CA TYR A 449 10.43 15.24 -2.40
C TYR A 449 11.70 15.53 -1.63
N LEU A 450 11.76 16.73 -1.05
CA LEU A 450 12.89 17.23 -0.30
C LEU A 450 12.45 17.61 1.11
N TRP A 451 13.28 17.29 2.09
CA TRP A 451 13.12 17.76 3.47
C TRP A 451 14.31 18.61 3.86
N GLU A 452 14.04 19.72 4.53
CA GLU A 452 15.06 20.64 5.03
C GLU A 452 15.49 20.27 6.46
N GLU A 453 16.74 20.54 6.79
CA GLU A 453 17.25 20.51 8.16
C GLU A 453 16.87 21.83 8.85
N HIS A 454 15.91 21.77 9.77
CA HIS A 454 15.59 22.92 10.61
C HIS A 454 16.51 22.96 11.82
N ALA A 455 17.20 24.08 12.04
CA ALA A 455 17.99 24.29 13.24
C ALA A 455 17.12 24.00 14.47
N ARG A 456 17.57 23.09 15.35
CA ARG A 456 16.94 22.92 16.65
C ARG A 456 17.05 24.26 17.37
N ASP A 457 15.92 24.86 17.73
CA ASP A 457 15.89 26.00 18.63
C ASP A 457 16.69 25.63 19.88
N THR A 458 17.92 26.17 19.96
CA THR A 458 18.71 26.16 21.18
C THR A 458 18.08 27.20 22.10
N GLY A 459 16.99 26.77 22.74
CA GLY A 459 16.32 27.54 23.78
C GLY A 459 17.34 27.94 24.84
N HIS A 460 17.71 29.22 24.81
CA HIS A 460 18.45 29.89 25.85
C HIS A 460 17.71 29.70 27.16
N SER A 461 18.34 28.97 28.09
CA SER A 461 18.00 29.04 29.50
C SER A 461 18.67 30.30 30.03
N GLY A 462 17.90 31.39 30.05
CA GLY A 462 18.19 32.59 30.84
C GLY A 462 17.37 32.56 32.11
#